data_AF-A0A800N6D4-F1
#
_entry.id   AF-A0A800N6D4-F1
#
_cell.length_a   1.000
_cell.length_b   1.000
_cell.length_c   1.000
_cell.angle_alpha   90.00
_cell.angle_beta   90.00
_cell.angle_gamma   90.00
#
_symmetry.space_group_name_H-M   'P 1'
#
loop_
_entity.id
_entity.type
_entity.pdbx_description
1 polymer ?
#
loop_
_entity_poly.entity_id
_entity_poly.type
_entity_poly.pdbx_seq_one_letter_code
_entity_poly.pdbx_strand_id
1 'polypeptide(L)' 'GELGQRIFNEVSKAGWQQWLERATAIINENKLSTADAESLKLIEKHMLGFFFGEGDHGQLPSGFRPAGSGGKK' A
#
# COMPACT_ATOMS: atom_id res chain seq x y z
N GLY A 1 1.78 -15.54 -7.64
CA GLY A 1 0.83 -15.86 -6.55
C GLY A 1 -0.47 -15.11 -6.77
N GLU A 2 -1.56 -15.58 -6.17
CA GLU A 2 -2.91 -15.02 -6.38
C GLU A 2 -3.00 -13.52 -6.05
N LEU A 3 -2.29 -13.08 -5.02
CA LEU A 3 -2.21 -11.66 -4.65
C LEU A 3 -1.66 -10.79 -5.78
N GLY A 4 -0.58 -11.23 -6.44
CA GLY A 4 0.03 -10.49 -7.55
C GLY A 4 -0.91 -10.38 -8.75
N GLN A 5 -1.71 -11.42 -9.01
CA GLN A 5 -2.73 -11.41 -10.08
C GLN A 5 -3.85 -10.41 -9.75
N ARG A 6 -4.31 -10.38 -8.49
CA ARG A 6 -5.34 -9.46 -8.01
C ARG A 6 -4.88 -8.01 -8.10
N ILE A 7 -3.65 -7.71 -7.67
CA ILE A 7 -3.06 -6.37 -7.80
C ILE A 7 -2.99 -5.98 -9.27
N PHE A 8 -2.50 -6.85 -10.14
CA PHE A 8 -2.38 -6.54 -11.57
C PHE A 8 -3.74 -6.23 -12.23
N ASN A 9 -4.81 -6.90 -11.81
CA ASN A 9 -6.15 -6.71 -12.36
C ASN A 9 -6.89 -5.48 -11.79
N GLU A 10 -6.80 -5.26 -10.48
CA GLU A 10 -7.61 -4.26 -9.76
C GLU A 10 -6.87 -2.93 -9.56
N VAL A 11 -5.54 -2.93 -9.61
CA VAL A 11 -4.72 -1.75 -9.31
C VAL A 11 -4.16 -1.14 -10.58
N SER A 12 -4.46 0.14 -10.79
CA SER A 12 -3.87 0.92 -11.87
C SER A 12 -2.38 1.20 -11.64
N LYS A 13 -1.63 1.45 -12.73
CA LYS A 13 -0.20 1.85 -12.64
C LYS A 13 0.02 3.06 -11.71
N ALA A 14 -0.90 4.03 -11.73
CA ALA A 14 -0.82 5.20 -10.87
C ALA A 14 -1.05 4.85 -9.38
N GLY A 15 -1.98 3.94 -9.09
CA GLY A 15 -2.20 3.43 -7.73
C GLY A 15 -0.99 2.65 -7.21
N TRP A 16 -0.37 1.84 -8.08
CA TRP A 16 0.85 1.12 -7.74
C TRP A 16 2.01 2.07 -7.40
N GLN A 17 2.15 3.17 -8.15
CA GLN A 17 3.17 4.18 -7.88
C GLN A 17 2.99 4.82 -6.50
N GLN A 18 1.77 5.21 -6.14
CA GLN A 18 1.44 5.76 -4.82
C GLN A 18 1.72 4.77 -3.69
N TRP A 19 1.46 3.48 -3.93
CA TRP A 19 1.78 2.43 -2.99
C TRP A 19 3.29 2.31 -2.76
N LEU A 20 4.12 2.39 -3.79
CA LEU A 20 5.58 2.33 -3.62
C LEU A 20 6.08 3.47 -2.72
N GLU A 21 5.59 4.70 -2.92
CA GLU A 21 5.92 5.84 -2.06
C GLU A 21 5.51 5.60 -0.59
N ARG A 22 4.29 5.09 -0.39
CA ARG A 22 3.78 4.74 0.95
C ARG A 22 4.56 3.59 1.58
N ALA A 23 4.88 2.55 0.83
CA ALA A 23 5.64 1.39 1.28
C ALA A 23 7.03 1.81 1.74
N THR A 24 7.70 2.70 1.01
CA THR A 24 8.98 3.28 1.43
C THR A 24 8.87 4.03 2.76
N ALA A 25 7.82 4.84 2.94
CA ALA A 25 7.58 5.53 4.21
C ALA A 25 7.36 4.56 5.37
N ILE A 26 6.50 3.55 5.18
CA ILE A 26 6.23 2.50 6.18
C ILE A 26 7.51 1.75 6.56
N ILE A 27 8.32 1.38 5.56
CA ILE A 27 9.60 0.69 5.75
C ILE A 27 10.53 1.54 6.62
N ASN A 28 10.66 2.83 6.33
CA ASN A 28 11.55 3.71 7.06
C ASN A 28 11.05 3.99 8.49
N GLU A 29 9.76 4.26 8.68
CA GLU A 29 9.17 4.54 10.00
C GLU A 29 9.24 3.33 10.93
N ASN A 30 8.91 2.15 10.42
CA ASN A 30 8.88 0.91 11.20
C ASN A 30 10.23 0.17 11.17
N LYS A 31 11.25 0.73 10.51
CA LYS A 31 12.58 0.14 10.29
C LYS A 31 12.50 -1.30 9.74
N LEU A 32 11.61 -1.52 8.80
CA LEU A 32 11.37 -2.83 8.19
C LEU A 32 12.45 -3.16 7.15
N SER A 33 12.60 -4.43 6.85
CA SER A 33 13.49 -4.90 5.79
C SER A 33 12.75 -5.79 4.81
N THR A 34 12.89 -5.55 3.51
CA THR A 34 12.31 -6.43 2.48
C THR A 34 13.01 -7.80 2.39
N ALA A 35 14.16 -7.95 3.07
CA ALA A 35 14.84 -9.24 3.21
C ALA A 35 14.27 -10.09 4.36
N ASP A 36 13.45 -9.51 5.24
CA ASP A 36 12.85 -10.19 6.38
C ASP A 36 11.40 -10.60 6.11
N ALA A 37 11.06 -11.85 6.41
CA ALA A 37 9.76 -12.42 6.09
C ALA A 37 8.63 -11.84 6.96
N GLU A 38 8.91 -11.43 8.20
CA GLU A 38 7.91 -10.82 9.08
C GLU A 38 7.59 -9.39 8.64
N SER A 39 8.62 -8.63 8.28
CA SER A 39 8.53 -7.32 7.66
C SER A 39 7.71 -7.35 6.36
N LEU A 40 7.93 -8.34 5.50
CA LEU A 40 7.14 -8.52 4.27
C LEU A 40 5.66 -8.76 4.57
N LYS A 41 5.32 -9.55 5.59
CA LYS A 41 3.92 -9.76 6.01
C LYS A 41 3.28 -8.46 6.49
N LEU A 42 4.03 -7.60 7.20
CA LEU A 42 3.51 -6.32 7.65
C LEU A 42 3.28 -5.36 6.47
N ILE A 43 4.23 -5.27 5.55
CA ILE A 43 4.11 -4.48 4.32
C ILE A 43 2.91 -4.96 3.49
N GLU A 44 2.70 -6.27 3.39
CA GLU A 44 1.56 -6.87 2.70
C GLU A 44 0.22 -6.49 3.35
N LYS A 45 0.14 -6.51 4.70
CA LYS A 45 -1.07 -6.04 5.41
C LYS A 45 -1.37 -4.57 5.11
N HIS A 46 -0.36 -3.72 5.09
CA HIS A 46 -0.53 -2.32 4.68
C HIS A 46 -0.95 -2.18 3.22
N MET A 47 -0.46 -3.04 2.34
CA MET A 47 -0.81 -3.05 0.92
C MET A 47 -2.28 -3.43 0.71
N LEU A 48 -2.72 -4.50 1.37
CA LEU A 48 -4.10 -4.97 1.35
C LEU A 48 -5.06 -3.91 1.89
N GLY A 49 -4.67 -3.24 2.99
CA GLY A 49 -5.41 -2.10 3.52
C GLY A 49 -5.49 -0.93 2.53
N PHE A 50 -4.38 -0.59 1.89
CA PHE A 50 -4.32 0.55 0.97
C PHE A 50 -5.14 0.33 -0.31
N PHE A 51 -5.04 -0.85 -0.92
CA PHE A 51 -5.71 -1.13 -2.19
C PHE A 51 -7.14 -1.65 -2.05
N PHE A 52 -7.40 -2.47 -1.04
CA PHE A 52 -8.66 -3.19 -0.91
C PHE A 52 -9.46 -2.79 0.34
N GLY A 53 -8.94 -1.89 1.18
CA GLY A 53 -9.58 -1.52 2.44
C GLY A 53 -9.63 -2.68 3.43
N GLU A 54 -8.78 -3.70 3.27
CA GLU A 54 -8.77 -4.89 4.11
C GLU A 54 -7.91 -4.66 5.36
N GLY A 55 -8.51 -4.87 6.53
CA GLY A 55 -7.84 -4.72 7.83
C GLY A 55 -7.72 -3.27 8.32
N ASP A 56 -7.07 -3.10 9.47
CA ASP A 56 -6.99 -1.82 10.19
C ASP A 56 -5.94 -0.86 9.60
N HIS A 57 -5.01 -1.41 8.81
CA HIS A 57 -3.84 -0.68 8.28
C HIS A 57 -4.12 0.08 6.97
N GLY A 58 -5.35 0.03 6.46
CA GLY A 58 -5.80 0.77 5.28
C GLY A 58 -6.07 2.24 5.53
N GLN A 59 -6.23 2.64 6.80
CA GLN A 59 -6.43 4.03 7.15
C GLN A 59 -5.20 4.86 6.74
N LEU A 60 -5.47 5.91 5.98
CA LEU A 60 -4.50 6.96 5.68
C LEU A 60 -4.10 7.61 7.01
N PRO A 61 -2.81 7.86 7.28
CA PRO A 61 -2.43 8.77 8.36
C PRO A 61 -3.22 10.07 8.16
N SER A 62 -3.80 10.63 9.22
CA SER A 62 -4.59 11.86 9.16
C SER A 62 -3.76 12.99 8.55
N GLY A 63 -3.87 13.18 7.22
CA GLY A 63 -3.05 14.12 6.46
C GLY A 63 -2.53 13.63 5.11
N PHE A 64 -2.57 12.33 4.78
CA PHE A 64 -2.12 11.84 3.47
C PHE A 64 -3.16 12.20 2.39
N ARG A 65 -2.86 13.24 1.61
CA ARG A 65 -3.54 13.56 0.35
C ARG A 65 -2.68 12.99 -0.79
N PRO A 66 -3.09 11.90 -1.46
CA PRO A 66 -2.38 11.49 -2.67
C PRO A 66 -2.49 12.60 -3.71
N ALA A 67 -1.36 13.06 -4.22
CA ALA A 67 -1.30 13.99 -5.34
C ALA A 67 -1.78 13.28 -6.61
N GLY A 68 -3.10 13.14 -6.77
CA GLY A 68 -3.68 12.40 -7.90
C GLY A 68 -5.16 12.03 -7.82
N SER A 69 -5.89 12.29 -6.74
CA SER A 69 -7.35 12.04 -6.70
C SER A 69 -8.14 13.27 -7.14
N GLY A 70 -8.03 13.59 -8.43
CA GLY A 70 -8.95 14.49 -9.12
C GLY A 70 -10.13 13.70 -9.71
N GLY A 71 -11.32 13.87 -9.13
CA GLY A 71 -12.62 13.42 -9.66
C GLY A 71 -12.98 11.97 -9.30
N LYS A 72 -14.22 11.63 -8.96
CA LYS A 72 -15.50 12.22 -9.35
C LYS A 72 -16.59 11.90 -8.32
N LYS A 73 -17.38 12.95 -8.05
CA LYS A 73 -18.82 13.03 -7.69
C LYS A 73 -19.28 12.39 -6.39
#